data_AF-A0A7V9SBJ9-F1
#
_entry.id   AF-A0A7V9SBJ9-F1
#
_cell.length_a   1.000
_cell.length_b   1.000
_cell.length_c   1.000
_cell.angle_alpha   90.00
_cell.angle_beta   90.00
_cell.angle_gamma   90.00
#
_symmetry.space_group_name_H-M   'P 1'
#
loop_
_entity.id
_entity.type
_entity.pdbx_description
1 polymer ?
#
loop_
_entity_poly.entity_id
_entity_poly.type
_entity_poly.pdbx_seq_one_letter_code
_entity_poly.pdbx_strand_id
1 'polypeptide(L)'
;MQFVDPKGSFLKNLLLSVLLLGMTSLLIPAVLKQIDDRKFVDQQRLQDELSRQDKVIDAQAALLDTMASDFWEYELYASDVLISRDERFGRPDWHQRAVDAHYLQTSPLLGKMRGEISTLLRLAPQSTYEAFLRLYEEDLLPLDSCLLELMKLESTKTDGDPQPSRCVASEGKFAGASWDTLTASVVHQDLADQLDVEFAGLAKAFGLHPPPSTMRLTSVPVC
;
A
#
# COMPACT_ATOMS: atom_id res chain seq x y z
N MET A 1 88.68 22.86 -22.37
CA MET A 1 87.62 23.82 -21.98
C MET A 1 86.60 23.86 -23.10
N GLN A 2 85.44 23.21 -22.92
CA GLN A 2 84.35 23.26 -23.89
C GLN A 2 83.61 24.59 -23.69
N PHE A 3 83.60 25.43 -24.73
CA PHE A 3 82.74 26.62 -24.78
C PHE A 3 81.29 26.15 -24.89
N VAL A 4 80.61 26.07 -23.74
CA VAL A 4 79.16 25.96 -23.71
C VAL A 4 78.62 27.33 -24.12
N ASP A 5 78.07 27.42 -25.33
CA ASP A 5 77.44 28.62 -25.85
C ASP A 5 76.25 29.01 -24.95
N PRO A 6 76.36 30.08 -24.14
CA PRO A 6 75.37 30.40 -23.12
C PRO A 6 74.03 30.83 -23.72
N LYS A 7 74.03 31.32 -24.96
CA LYS A 7 72.82 31.79 -25.65
C LYS A 7 71.99 30.62 -26.18
N GLY A 8 72.65 29.56 -26.66
CA GLY A 8 71.98 28.34 -27.14
C GLY A 8 71.28 27.57 -26.02
N SER A 9 71.86 27.51 -24.82
CA SER A 9 71.25 26.84 -23.66
C SER A 9 70.05 27.61 -23.10
N PHE A 10 70.13 28.94 -23.03
CA PHE A 10 69.04 29.79 -22.52
C PHE A 10 67.81 29.77 -23.43
N LEU A 11 68.01 29.92 -24.76
CA LEU A 11 66.90 29.91 -25.72
C LEU A 11 66.19 28.55 -25.75
N LYS A 12 66.95 27.45 -25.64
CA LYS A 12 66.40 26.10 -25.60
C LYS A 12 65.59 25.85 -24.33
N ASN A 13 66.06 26.34 -23.18
CA ASN A 13 65.31 26.27 -21.92
C ASN A 13 64.05 27.16 -21.94
N LEU A 14 64.13 28.37 -22.48
CA LEU A 14 62.97 29.27 -22.63
C LEU A 14 61.88 28.64 -23.51
N LEU A 15 62.27 28.08 -24.65
CA LEU A 15 61.35 27.45 -25.60
C LEU A 15 60.74 26.17 -25.00
N LEU A 16 61.52 25.41 -24.23
CA LEU A 16 61.01 24.26 -23.47
C LEU A 16 59.99 24.69 -22.41
N SER A 17 60.26 25.79 -21.67
CA SER A 17 59.35 26.33 -20.66
C SER A 17 58.04 26.85 -21.25
N VAL A 18 58.10 27.55 -22.39
CA VAL A 18 56.90 28.02 -23.10
C VAL A 18 56.11 26.85 -23.66
N LEU A 19 56.77 25.81 -24.17
CA LEU A 19 56.11 24.62 -24.67
C LEU A 19 55.46 23.79 -23.54
N LEU A 20 56.12 23.70 -22.38
CA LEU A 20 55.56 23.11 -21.16
C LEU A 20 54.36 23.89 -20.63
N LEU A 21 54.44 25.21 -20.57
CA LEU A 21 53.32 26.09 -20.18
C LEU A 21 52.16 26.02 -21.17
N GLY A 22 52.46 26.01 -22.47
CA GLY A 22 51.46 25.85 -23.53
C GLY A 22 50.75 24.50 -23.44
N MET A 23 51.52 23.41 -23.32
CA MET A 23 50.96 22.06 -23.17
C MET A 23 50.13 21.92 -21.90
N THR A 24 50.61 22.41 -20.75
CA THR A 24 49.83 22.35 -19.50
C THR A 24 48.56 23.20 -19.58
N SER A 25 48.61 24.39 -20.21
CA SER A 25 47.42 25.25 -20.37
C SER A 25 46.34 24.66 -21.29
N LEU A 26 46.69 23.75 -22.21
CA LEU A 26 45.76 23.18 -23.18
C LEU A 26 45.31 21.76 -22.84
N LEU A 27 46.25 20.90 -22.37
CA LEU A 27 45.95 19.51 -22.00
C LEU A 27 45.14 19.43 -20.71
N ILE A 28 45.45 20.25 -19.70
CA ILE A 28 44.75 20.18 -18.41
C ILE A 28 43.24 20.48 -18.59
N PRO A 29 42.83 21.58 -19.26
CA PRO A 29 41.41 21.85 -19.48
C PRO A 29 40.72 20.82 -20.37
N ALA A 30 41.41 20.28 -21.38
CA ALA A 30 40.84 19.28 -22.28
C ALA A 30 40.54 17.95 -21.57
N VAL A 31 41.46 17.49 -20.71
CA VAL A 31 41.27 16.28 -19.90
C VAL A 31 40.22 16.50 -18.81
N LEU A 32 40.23 17.65 -18.13
CA LEU A 32 39.17 18.01 -17.17
C LEU A 32 37.79 18.00 -17.82
N LYS A 33 37.65 18.60 -19.00
CA LYS A 33 36.38 18.62 -19.73
C LYS A 33 35.88 17.22 -20.07
N GLN A 34 36.76 16.32 -20.54
CA GLN A 34 36.36 14.94 -20.80
C GLN A 34 35.92 14.17 -19.54
N ILE A 35 36.55 14.45 -18.39
CA ILE A 35 36.16 13.84 -17.12
C ILE A 35 34.83 14.41 -16.64
N ASP A 36 34.63 15.72 -16.75
CA ASP A 36 33.39 16.39 -16.33
C ASP A 36 32.21 15.96 -17.20
N ASP A 37 32.38 15.84 -18.52
CA ASP A 37 31.34 15.34 -19.42
C ASP A 37 30.94 13.89 -19.07
N ARG A 38 31.92 13.04 -18.73
CA ARG A 38 31.63 11.66 -18.27
C ARG A 38 30.90 11.65 -16.94
N LYS A 39 31.34 12.46 -15.98
CA LYS A 39 30.67 12.60 -14.68
C LYS A 39 29.25 13.12 -14.83
N PHE A 40 29.01 14.06 -15.75
CA PHE A 40 27.68 14.59 -16.01
C PHE A 40 26.75 13.50 -16.55
N VAL A 41 27.20 12.68 -17.50
CA VAL A 41 26.42 11.54 -18.02
C VAL A 41 26.15 10.50 -16.92
N ASP A 42 27.14 10.18 -16.10
CA ASP A 42 26.95 9.22 -15.00
C ASP A 42 26.02 9.78 -13.91
N GLN A 43 26.11 11.07 -13.59
CA GLN A 43 25.18 11.74 -12.68
C GLN A 43 23.76 11.75 -13.23
N GLN A 44 23.58 12.02 -14.53
CA GLN A 44 22.26 11.96 -15.17
C GLN A 44 21.67 10.54 -15.09
N ARG A 45 22.45 9.51 -15.41
CA ARG A 45 21.99 8.12 -15.31
C ARG A 45 21.58 7.74 -13.89
N LEU A 46 22.36 8.17 -12.90
CA LEU A 46 22.05 7.92 -11.50
C LEU A 46 20.76 8.65 -11.09
N GLN A 47 20.57 9.90 -11.52
CA GLN A 47 19.35 10.65 -11.26
C GLN A 47 18.13 10.02 -11.95
N ASP A 48 18.27 9.56 -13.18
CA ASP A 48 17.19 8.87 -13.91
C ASP A 48 16.80 7.58 -13.19
N GLU A 49 17.78 6.79 -12.73
CA GLU A 49 17.53 5.55 -11.99
C GLU A 49 16.87 5.83 -10.63
N LEU A 50 17.34 6.82 -9.88
CA LEU A 50 16.70 7.24 -8.63
C LEU A 50 15.26 7.71 -8.88
N SER A 51 15.03 8.50 -9.93
CA SER A 51 13.68 8.97 -10.28
C SER A 51 12.72 7.84 -10.65
N ARG A 52 13.24 6.74 -11.21
CA ARG A 52 12.44 5.53 -11.50
C ARG A 52 12.11 4.79 -10.23
N GLN A 53 13.05 4.67 -9.30
CA GLN A 53 12.83 4.03 -8.00
C GLN A 53 11.80 4.81 -7.18
N ASP A 54 11.91 6.14 -7.13
CA ASP A 54 10.95 7.00 -6.43
C ASP A 54 9.53 6.80 -6.98
N LYS A 55 9.36 6.75 -8.30
CA LYS A 55 8.04 6.48 -8.91
C LYS A 55 7.47 5.11 -8.57
N VAL A 56 8.33 4.09 -8.40
CA VAL A 56 7.88 2.76 -7.98
C VAL A 56 7.44 2.78 -6.52
N ILE A 57 8.20 3.44 -5.65
CA ILE A 57 7.87 3.60 -4.23
C ILE A 57 6.56 4.38 -4.07
N ASP A 58 6.39 5.47 -4.81
CA ASP A 58 5.15 6.27 -4.80
C ASP A 58 3.94 5.44 -5.26
N ALA A 59 4.11 4.62 -6.31
CA ALA A 59 3.05 3.73 -6.79
C ALA A 59 2.72 2.62 -5.77
N GLN A 60 3.71 2.09 -5.08
CA GLN A 60 3.54 1.09 -4.02
C GLN A 60 2.84 1.68 -2.79
N ALA A 61 3.23 2.88 -2.36
CA ALA A 61 2.58 3.61 -1.27
C ALA A 61 1.13 3.93 -1.61
N ALA A 62 0.88 4.44 -2.83
CA ALA A 62 -0.48 4.74 -3.29
C ALA A 62 -1.36 3.48 -3.31
N LEU A 63 -0.84 2.33 -3.77
CA LEU A 63 -1.60 1.08 -3.76
C LEU A 63 -1.88 0.60 -2.33
N LEU A 64 -0.90 0.70 -1.43
CA LEU A 64 -1.10 0.35 -0.03
C LEU A 64 -2.22 1.20 0.60
N ASP A 65 -2.21 2.52 0.35
CA ASP A 65 -3.20 3.45 0.88
C ASP A 65 -4.60 3.17 0.31
N THR A 66 -4.73 2.91 -1.00
CA THR A 66 -6.05 2.63 -1.59
C THR A 66 -6.59 1.28 -1.12
N MET A 67 -5.75 0.25 -1.05
CA MET A 67 -6.15 -1.05 -0.50
C MET A 67 -6.56 -0.92 0.97
N ALA A 68 -5.77 -0.26 1.80
CA ALA A 68 -6.12 -0.06 3.20
C ALA A 68 -7.48 0.66 3.32
N SER A 69 -7.66 1.76 2.59
CA SER A 69 -8.91 2.50 2.57
C SER A 69 -10.11 1.63 2.21
N ASP A 70 -9.98 0.81 1.15
CA ASP A 70 -11.10 -0.01 0.67
C ASP A 70 -11.48 -1.11 1.66
N PHE A 71 -10.49 -1.80 2.23
CA PHE A 71 -10.73 -2.86 3.22
C PHE A 71 -11.35 -2.31 4.51
N TRP A 72 -10.90 -1.14 4.98
CA TRP A 72 -11.51 -0.47 6.13
C TRP A 72 -12.91 0.06 5.85
N GLU A 73 -13.16 0.55 4.63
CA GLU A 73 -14.50 0.99 4.23
C GLU A 73 -15.48 -0.19 4.21
N TYR A 74 -15.04 -1.37 3.77
CA TYR A 74 -15.87 -2.58 3.84
C TYR A 74 -16.15 -3.00 5.28
N GLU A 75 -15.11 -3.02 6.14
CA GLU A 75 -15.26 -3.34 7.55
C GLU A 75 -16.27 -2.41 8.22
N LEU A 76 -16.22 -1.11 7.90
CA LEU A 76 -17.18 -0.13 8.40
C LEU A 76 -18.62 -0.49 7.99
N TYR A 77 -18.88 -0.81 6.72
CA TYR A 77 -20.23 -1.20 6.28
C TYR A 77 -20.70 -2.52 6.91
N ALA A 78 -19.80 -3.48 7.11
CA ALA A 78 -20.14 -4.74 7.79
C ALA A 78 -20.45 -4.51 9.27
N SER A 79 -19.60 -3.75 9.96
CA SER A 79 -19.78 -3.38 11.37
C SER A 79 -21.02 -2.53 11.60
N ASP A 80 -21.36 -1.60 10.70
CA ASP A 80 -22.56 -0.78 10.83
C ASP A 80 -23.85 -1.63 10.78
N VAL A 81 -23.91 -2.64 9.90
CA VAL A 81 -25.02 -3.60 9.86
C VAL A 81 -25.13 -4.39 11.17
N LEU A 82 -24.01 -4.83 11.72
CA LEU A 82 -23.98 -5.63 12.95
C LEU A 82 -24.36 -4.80 14.18
N ILE A 83 -23.74 -3.64 14.35
CA ILE A 83 -23.92 -2.76 15.52
C ILE A 83 -25.30 -2.11 15.51
N SER A 84 -25.84 -1.75 14.35
CA SER A 84 -27.16 -1.10 14.26
C SER A 84 -28.33 -1.97 14.73
N ARG A 85 -28.11 -3.28 14.93
CA ARG A 85 -29.08 -4.19 15.57
C ARG A 85 -29.14 -4.04 17.09
N ASP A 86 -28.14 -3.43 17.70
CA ASP A 86 -28.08 -3.27 19.15
C ASP A 86 -29.04 -2.16 19.61
N GLU A 87 -30.12 -2.57 20.28
CA GLU A 87 -31.14 -1.67 20.81
C GLU A 87 -30.60 -0.62 21.77
N ARG A 88 -29.43 -0.84 22.39
CA ARG A 88 -28.78 0.13 23.29
C ARG A 88 -28.35 1.41 22.57
N PHE A 89 -28.04 1.31 21.28
CA PHE A 89 -27.49 2.40 20.47
C PHE A 89 -28.45 2.85 19.35
N GLY A 90 -29.58 2.15 19.18
CA GLY A 90 -30.47 2.26 18.02
C GLY A 90 -31.26 3.58 17.90
N ARG A 91 -31.07 4.30 16.79
CA ARG A 91 -32.14 5.14 16.22
C ARG A 91 -33.11 4.26 15.42
N PRO A 92 -34.41 4.62 15.35
CA PRO A 92 -35.44 3.74 14.76
C PRO A 92 -35.19 3.31 13.31
N ASP A 93 -34.37 4.05 12.58
CA ASP A 93 -34.08 3.86 11.15
C ASP A 93 -32.62 3.50 10.86
N TRP A 94 -31.78 3.35 11.89
CA TRP A 94 -30.35 3.11 11.68
C TRP A 94 -30.10 1.78 11.00
N HIS A 95 -30.70 0.70 11.49
CA HIS A 95 -30.49 -0.62 10.91
C HIS A 95 -30.86 -0.69 9.43
N GLN A 96 -32.01 -0.12 9.06
CA GLN A 96 -32.42 -0.07 7.66
C GLN A 96 -31.41 0.70 6.78
N ARG A 97 -30.92 1.85 7.25
CA ARG A 97 -29.88 2.61 6.52
C ARG A 97 -28.58 1.83 6.38
N ALA A 98 -28.17 1.11 7.42
CA ALA A 98 -26.96 0.30 7.39
C ALA A 98 -27.08 -0.84 6.38
N VAL A 99 -28.23 -1.53 6.35
CA VAL A 99 -28.54 -2.57 5.36
C VAL A 99 -28.52 -2.00 3.93
N ASP A 100 -29.18 -0.87 3.71
CA ASP A 100 -29.22 -0.21 2.39
C ASP A 100 -27.81 0.22 1.93
N ALA A 101 -27.03 0.80 2.84
CA ALA A 101 -25.66 1.21 2.57
C ALA A 101 -24.77 0.01 2.24
N HIS A 102 -24.85 -1.06 3.03
CA HIS A 102 -24.09 -2.29 2.78
C HIS A 102 -24.41 -2.85 1.39
N TYR A 103 -25.70 -3.05 1.08
CA TYR A 103 -26.13 -3.63 -0.20
C TYR A 103 -25.66 -2.80 -1.42
N LEU A 104 -25.69 -1.48 -1.32
CA LEU A 104 -25.34 -0.59 -2.42
C LEU A 104 -23.83 -0.36 -2.57
N GLN A 105 -23.08 -0.39 -1.47
CA GLN A 105 -21.67 0.02 -1.46
C GLN A 105 -20.69 -1.15 -1.44
N THR A 106 -21.01 -2.30 -0.85
CA THR A 106 -20.01 -3.38 -0.69
C THR A 106 -19.70 -4.10 -2.00
N SER A 107 -20.68 -4.33 -2.86
CA SER A 107 -20.46 -5.01 -4.15
C SER A 107 -19.41 -4.32 -5.06
N PRO A 108 -19.51 -3.01 -5.37
CA PRO A 108 -18.47 -2.34 -6.15
C PRO A 108 -17.12 -2.30 -5.43
N LEU A 109 -17.14 -2.18 -4.10
CA LEU A 109 -15.95 -2.14 -3.27
C LEU A 109 -15.17 -3.47 -3.30
N LEU A 110 -15.85 -4.61 -3.17
CA LEU A 110 -15.25 -5.95 -3.31
C LEU A 110 -14.64 -6.14 -4.70
N GLY A 111 -15.32 -5.67 -5.76
CA GLY A 111 -14.78 -5.66 -7.12
C GLY A 111 -13.48 -4.85 -7.24
N LYS A 112 -13.42 -3.68 -6.59
CA LYS A 112 -12.24 -2.82 -6.56
C LYS A 112 -11.09 -3.51 -5.82
N MET A 113 -11.32 -4.04 -4.62
CA MET A 113 -10.33 -4.81 -3.86
C MET A 113 -9.75 -5.96 -4.68
N ARG A 114 -10.58 -6.74 -5.38
CA ARG A 114 -10.09 -7.85 -6.22
C ARG A 114 -9.14 -7.38 -7.33
N GLY A 115 -9.40 -6.19 -7.88
CA GLY A 115 -8.53 -5.53 -8.86
C GLY A 115 -7.20 -5.08 -8.26
N GLU A 116 -7.23 -4.51 -7.05
CA GLU A 116 -6.02 -4.10 -6.33
C GLU A 116 -5.16 -5.31 -5.92
N ILE A 117 -5.78 -6.38 -5.41
CA ILE A 117 -5.11 -7.66 -5.13
C ILE A 117 -4.44 -8.19 -6.41
N SER A 118 -5.11 -8.13 -7.56
CA SER A 118 -4.51 -8.54 -8.84
C SER A 118 -3.30 -7.69 -9.23
N THR A 119 -3.26 -6.43 -8.80
CA THR A 119 -2.14 -5.52 -9.05
C THR A 119 -0.92 -5.91 -8.22
N LEU A 120 -1.10 -6.52 -7.04
CA LEU A 120 0.00 -7.04 -6.22
C LEU A 120 0.88 -8.05 -6.96
N LEU A 121 0.35 -8.83 -7.91
CA LEU A 121 1.14 -9.77 -8.73
C LEU A 121 2.32 -9.10 -9.46
N ARG A 122 2.24 -7.78 -9.71
CA ARG A 122 3.27 -7.03 -10.43
C ARG A 122 4.22 -6.26 -9.51
N LEU A 123 3.80 -5.98 -8.28
CA LEU A 123 4.47 -5.02 -7.40
C LEU A 123 4.97 -5.61 -6.08
N ALA A 124 4.46 -6.77 -5.68
CA ALA A 124 4.77 -7.43 -4.42
C ALA A 124 5.26 -8.88 -4.65
N PRO A 125 5.93 -9.49 -3.66
CA PRO A 125 6.20 -10.93 -3.66
C PRO A 125 4.92 -11.76 -3.81
N GLN A 126 5.03 -12.91 -4.46
CA GLN A 126 3.89 -13.81 -4.69
C GLN A 126 3.18 -14.22 -3.39
N SER A 127 3.93 -14.41 -2.30
CA SER A 127 3.34 -14.74 -0.99
C SER A 127 2.40 -13.67 -0.45
N THR A 128 2.65 -12.40 -0.75
CA THR A 128 1.78 -11.29 -0.33
C THR A 128 0.50 -11.27 -1.15
N TYR A 129 0.59 -11.50 -2.46
CA TYR A 129 -0.60 -11.70 -3.29
C TYR A 129 -1.46 -12.86 -2.77
N GLU A 130 -0.85 -14.01 -2.49
CA GLU A 130 -1.56 -15.20 -2.00
C GLU A 130 -2.23 -14.96 -0.64
N ALA A 131 -1.59 -14.21 0.26
CA ALA A 131 -2.16 -13.87 1.57
C ALA A 131 -3.39 -12.97 1.44
N PHE A 132 -3.31 -11.88 0.66
CA PHE A 132 -4.47 -11.02 0.40
C PHE A 132 -5.58 -11.71 -0.39
N LEU A 133 -5.22 -12.60 -1.32
CA LEU A 133 -6.21 -13.40 -2.03
C LEU A 133 -6.94 -14.34 -1.07
N ARG A 134 -6.21 -14.98 -0.15
CA ARG A 134 -6.81 -15.83 0.89
C ARG A 134 -7.77 -15.03 1.78
N LEU A 135 -7.32 -13.90 2.30
CA LEU A 135 -8.16 -12.98 3.09
C LEU A 135 -9.44 -12.60 2.35
N TYR A 136 -9.33 -12.29 1.06
CA TYR A 136 -10.48 -11.93 0.23
C TYR A 136 -11.43 -13.12 0.01
N GLU A 137 -10.91 -14.29 -0.38
CA GLU A 137 -11.73 -15.45 -0.78
C GLU A 137 -12.24 -16.29 0.40
N GLU A 138 -11.46 -16.39 1.48
CA GLU A 138 -11.77 -17.25 2.64
C GLU A 138 -12.40 -16.48 3.81
N ASP A 139 -12.16 -15.18 3.92
CA ASP A 139 -12.70 -14.36 5.01
C ASP A 139 -13.77 -13.36 4.52
N LEU A 140 -13.42 -12.45 3.59
CA LEU A 140 -14.33 -11.36 3.20
C LEU A 140 -15.55 -11.85 2.40
N LEU A 141 -15.36 -12.64 1.35
CA LEU A 141 -16.48 -13.13 0.55
C LEU A 141 -17.47 -14.01 1.35
N PRO A 142 -17.00 -14.95 2.20
CA PRO A 142 -17.92 -15.71 3.05
C PRO A 142 -18.64 -14.85 4.07
N LEU A 143 -17.98 -13.82 4.62
CA LEU A 143 -18.61 -12.86 5.53
C LEU A 143 -19.72 -12.08 4.83
N ASP A 144 -19.43 -11.49 3.66
CA ASP A 144 -20.40 -10.72 2.85
C ASP A 144 -21.61 -11.58 2.48
N SER A 145 -21.36 -12.80 2.00
CA SER A 145 -22.42 -13.77 1.65
C SER A 145 -23.32 -14.08 2.85
N CYS A 146 -22.73 -14.32 4.02
CA CYS A 146 -23.46 -14.61 5.25
C CYS A 146 -24.27 -13.38 5.74
N LEU A 147 -23.71 -12.17 5.68
CA LEU A 147 -24.45 -10.94 5.99
C LEU A 147 -25.63 -10.74 5.04
N LEU A 148 -25.42 -10.88 3.73
CA LEU A 148 -26.48 -10.77 2.72
C LEU A 148 -27.60 -11.79 2.95
N GLU A 149 -27.25 -13.03 3.31
CA GLU A 149 -28.23 -14.06 3.65
C GLU A 149 -29.08 -13.65 4.86
N LEU A 150 -28.44 -13.23 5.96
CA LEU A 150 -29.16 -12.85 7.17
C LEU A 150 -30.05 -11.61 6.97
N MET A 151 -29.56 -10.59 6.25
CA MET A 151 -30.35 -9.40 5.89
C MET A 151 -31.57 -9.77 5.04
N LYS A 152 -31.39 -10.68 4.06
CA LYS A 152 -32.50 -11.16 3.23
C LYS A 152 -33.53 -11.90 4.07
N LEU A 153 -33.07 -12.80 4.94
CA LEU A 153 -33.94 -13.58 5.82
C LEU A 153 -34.77 -12.68 6.76
N GLU A 154 -34.17 -11.61 7.27
CA GLU A 154 -34.87 -10.60 8.07
C GLU A 154 -35.91 -9.82 7.25
N SER A 155 -35.60 -9.43 6.02
CA SER A 155 -36.55 -8.73 5.13
C SER A 155 -37.80 -9.55 4.79
N THR A 156 -37.69 -10.88 4.84
CA THR A 156 -38.79 -11.81 4.56
C THR A 156 -39.58 -12.23 5.80
N LYS A 157 -39.17 -11.77 6.99
CA LYS A 157 -39.78 -12.17 8.25
C LYS A 157 -41.21 -11.63 8.37
N THR A 158 -42.14 -12.51 8.71
CA THR A 158 -43.50 -12.15 9.12
C THR A 158 -43.62 -12.20 10.64
N ASP A 159 -44.56 -11.44 11.22
CA ASP A 159 -44.83 -11.47 12.66
C ASP A 159 -45.15 -12.91 13.12
N GLY A 160 -44.31 -13.45 14.01
CA GLY A 160 -44.45 -14.79 14.59
C GLY A 160 -43.46 -15.84 14.09
N ASP A 161 -42.70 -15.56 13.03
CA ASP A 161 -41.66 -16.50 12.55
C ASP A 161 -40.45 -16.52 13.50
N PRO A 162 -39.94 -17.72 13.87
CA PRO A 162 -38.69 -17.83 14.62
C PRO A 162 -37.59 -17.17 13.81
N GLN A 163 -36.81 -16.31 14.46
CA GLN A 163 -35.81 -15.50 13.79
C GLN A 163 -34.83 -16.44 13.06
N PRO A 164 -34.71 -16.35 11.73
CA PRO A 164 -33.65 -17.04 11.02
C PRO A 164 -32.33 -16.53 11.59
N SER A 165 -31.64 -17.41 12.31
CA SER A 165 -30.57 -17.00 13.22
C SER A 165 -29.19 -17.30 12.67
N ARG A 166 -29.09 -17.97 11.52
CA ARG A 166 -27.83 -18.52 11.03
C ARG A 166 -27.77 -18.51 9.51
N CYS A 167 -26.57 -18.30 8.98
CA CYS A 167 -26.29 -18.49 7.57
C CYS A 167 -26.27 -19.98 7.26
N VAL A 168 -27.13 -20.44 6.35
CA VAL A 168 -27.27 -21.87 5.98
C VAL A 168 -26.90 -22.09 4.53
N ALA A 169 -27.08 -21.07 3.68
CA ALA A 169 -26.71 -21.08 2.28
C ALA A 169 -25.28 -20.56 2.04
N SER A 170 -24.72 -19.75 2.94
CA SER A 170 -23.33 -19.32 2.85
C SER A 170 -22.38 -20.50 3.10
N GLU A 171 -21.45 -20.74 2.19
CA GLU A 171 -20.35 -21.68 2.37
C GLU A 171 -19.12 -21.00 3.00
N GLY A 172 -18.19 -21.77 3.56
CA GLY A 172 -16.92 -21.27 4.07
C GLY A 172 -16.90 -21.01 5.58
N LYS A 173 -16.01 -20.11 6.03
CA LYS A 173 -15.69 -19.85 7.44
C LYS A 173 -16.88 -19.48 8.31
N PHE A 174 -17.88 -18.81 7.73
CA PHE A 174 -19.06 -18.32 8.44
C PHE A 174 -20.32 -19.16 8.21
N ALA A 175 -20.20 -20.36 7.64
CA ALA A 175 -21.31 -21.29 7.54
C ALA A 175 -21.87 -21.61 8.94
N GLY A 176 -23.18 -21.39 9.13
CA GLY A 176 -23.86 -21.55 10.41
C GLY A 176 -23.70 -20.37 11.39
N ALA A 177 -23.00 -19.29 11.01
CA ALA A 177 -22.80 -18.14 11.88
C ALA A 177 -24.10 -17.36 12.09
N SER A 178 -24.31 -16.89 13.33
CA SER A 178 -25.39 -15.97 13.68
C SER A 178 -24.93 -14.53 13.72
N TRP A 179 -25.88 -13.60 13.82
CA TRP A 179 -25.60 -12.18 14.10
C TRP A 179 -24.61 -11.99 15.27
N ASP A 180 -24.79 -12.72 16.37
CA ASP A 180 -23.88 -12.64 17.53
C ASP A 180 -22.47 -13.14 17.21
N THR A 181 -22.37 -14.23 16.42
CA THR A 181 -21.07 -14.80 16.03
C THR A 181 -20.34 -13.87 15.07
N LEU A 182 -21.06 -13.26 14.11
CA LEU A 182 -20.49 -12.27 13.20
C LEU A 182 -20.09 -10.99 13.93
N THR A 183 -20.90 -10.53 14.90
CA THR A 183 -20.55 -9.39 15.76
C THR A 183 -19.23 -9.65 16.47
N ALA A 184 -19.03 -10.85 17.02
CA ALA A 184 -17.75 -11.19 17.63
C ALA A 184 -16.60 -11.19 16.60
N SER A 185 -16.80 -11.76 15.41
CA SER A 185 -15.73 -11.83 14.40
C SER A 185 -15.36 -10.47 13.77
N VAL A 186 -16.30 -9.54 13.65
CA VAL A 186 -16.06 -8.26 12.95
C VAL A 186 -15.85 -7.13 13.96
N VAL A 187 -16.76 -7.00 14.93
CA VAL A 187 -16.77 -5.90 15.91
C VAL A 187 -15.80 -6.13 17.07
N HIS A 188 -15.50 -7.39 17.43
CA HIS A 188 -14.50 -7.71 18.46
C HIS A 188 -13.09 -7.96 17.90
N GLN A 189 -12.76 -7.32 16.78
CA GLN A 189 -11.40 -7.11 16.25
C GLN A 189 -10.75 -8.27 15.49
N ASP A 190 -11.35 -9.46 15.35
CA ASP A 190 -10.69 -10.56 14.61
C ASP A 190 -10.39 -10.19 13.15
N LEU A 191 -11.32 -9.52 12.45
CA LEU A 191 -11.09 -9.05 11.09
C LEU A 191 -10.07 -7.90 11.05
N ALA A 192 -10.23 -6.90 11.93
CA ALA A 192 -9.33 -5.74 11.99
C ALA A 192 -7.87 -6.14 12.26
N ASP A 193 -7.64 -7.08 13.18
CA ASP A 193 -6.31 -7.59 13.50
C ASP A 193 -5.69 -8.32 12.31
N GLN A 194 -6.48 -9.07 11.55
CA GLN A 194 -6.02 -9.71 10.31
C GLN A 194 -5.63 -8.68 9.25
N LEU A 195 -6.45 -7.64 9.06
CA LEU A 195 -6.13 -6.54 8.15
C LEU A 195 -4.82 -5.84 8.54
N ASP A 196 -4.65 -5.51 9.82
CA ASP A 196 -3.43 -4.88 10.33
C ASP A 196 -2.19 -5.73 10.06
N VAL A 197 -2.27 -7.05 10.27
CA VAL A 197 -1.17 -7.98 10.00
C VAL A 197 -0.82 -8.01 8.51
N GLU A 198 -1.81 -8.13 7.64
CA GLU A 198 -1.58 -8.21 6.19
C GLU A 198 -1.06 -6.89 5.62
N PHE A 199 -1.60 -5.75 6.06
CA PHE A 199 -1.10 -4.43 5.63
C PHE A 199 0.30 -4.13 6.18
N ALA A 200 0.62 -4.53 7.41
CA ALA A 200 1.98 -4.43 7.93
C ALA A 200 2.95 -5.32 7.12
N GLY A 201 2.51 -6.52 6.73
CA GLY A 201 3.25 -7.42 5.84
C GLY A 201 3.51 -6.80 4.46
N LEU A 202 2.49 -6.18 3.87
CA LEU A 202 2.58 -5.49 2.58
C LEU A 202 3.51 -4.28 2.62
N ALA A 203 3.36 -3.41 3.62
CA ALA A 203 4.25 -2.26 3.81
C ALA A 203 5.72 -2.70 3.89
N LYS A 204 5.99 -3.75 4.67
CA LYS A 204 7.34 -4.34 4.76
C LYS A 204 7.81 -4.90 3.42
N ALA A 205 6.96 -5.55 2.65
CA ALA A 205 7.29 -6.10 1.33
C ALA A 205 7.64 -4.99 0.32
N PHE A 206 7.02 -3.82 0.44
CA PHE A 206 7.35 -2.62 -0.33
C PHE A 206 8.57 -1.85 0.20
N GLY A 207 9.18 -2.29 1.30
CA GLY A 207 10.27 -1.56 1.95
C GLY A 207 9.82 -0.24 2.58
N LEU A 208 8.51 -0.03 2.71
CA LEU A 208 7.93 1.11 3.41
C LEU A 208 8.11 0.86 4.92
N HIS A 209 8.75 1.80 5.61
CA HIS A 209 8.80 1.72 7.07
C HIS A 209 7.41 2.00 7.62
N PRO A 210 6.95 1.23 8.62
CA PRO A 210 5.69 1.56 9.27
C PRO A 210 5.80 2.99 9.83
N PRO A 211 4.74 3.81 9.72
CA PRO A 211 4.70 5.04 10.50
C PRO A 211 4.91 4.65 11.98
N PRO A 212 5.63 5.47 12.77
CA PRO A 212 5.82 5.21 14.19
C PRO A 212 4.45 4.95 14.83
N SER A 213 4.40 3.93 15.69
CA SER A 213 3.20 3.28 16.27
C SER A 213 2.34 4.19 17.17
N THR A 214 1.96 5.37 16.66
CA THR A 214 1.17 6.40 17.33
C THR A 214 -0.05 6.76 16.48
N MET A 215 -0.77 5.75 16.00
CA MET A 215 -2.19 5.85 15.70
C MET A 215 -2.90 4.61 16.24
N ARG A 216 -2.63 4.25 17.51
CA ARG A 216 -3.70 3.66 18.31
C ARG A 216 -4.73 4.77 18.43
N LEU A 217 -5.86 4.62 17.74
CA LEU A 217 -7.10 5.28 18.12
C LEU A 217 -7.26 5.04 19.62
N THR A 218 -6.94 6.06 20.40
CA THR A 218 -7.24 6.09 21.81
C THR A 218 -8.73 5.81 21.92
N SER A 219 -9.03 4.68 22.55
CA SER A 219 -10.33 4.34 23.12
C SER A 219 -11.06 5.63 23.49
N VAL A 220 -12.18 5.89 22.80
CA VAL A 220 -13.12 6.93 23.20
C VAL A 220 -13.50 6.62 24.66
N PRO A 221 -13.24 7.51 25.63
CA PRO A 221 -13.72 7.30 26.98
C PRO A 221 -15.24 7.38 26.92
N VAL A 222 -15.89 6.27 27.25
CA VAL A 222 -17.31 6.22 27.56
C VAL A 222 -17.56 7.23 28.68
N CYS A 223 -18.32 8.29 28.37
CA CYS A 223 -18.92 9.18 29.35
C CYS A 223 -20.36 8.73 29.61
#